data_AF-A0A096DFV4-F1
#
_entry.id   AF-A0A096DFV4-F1
#
_cell.length_a   1.000
_cell.length_b   1.000
_cell.length_c   1.000
_cell.angle_alpha   90.00
_cell.angle_beta   90.00
_cell.angle_gamma   90.00
#
_symmetry.space_group_name_H-M   'P 1'
#
loop_
_entity.id
_entity.type
_entity.pdbx_description
1 polymer ?
#
loop_
_entity_poly.entity_id
_entity_poly.type
_entity_poly.pdbx_seq_one_letter_code
_entity_poly.pdbx_strand_id
1 'polypeptide(L)' 'MTKETYFGELSFALRRRELLPRPVEEDGLLPVEWNGRALCRVTERGAARYDPTWVDTDGAKATLA' A
#
# COMPACT_ATOMS: atom_id res chain seq x y z
N MET A 1 -8.58 -13.78 -14.16
CA MET A 1 -7.40 -12.91 -13.98
C MET A 1 -6.50 -13.56 -12.95
N THR A 2 -5.20 -13.74 -13.22
CA THR A 2 -4.27 -14.33 -12.23
C THR A 2 -3.84 -13.28 -11.22
N LYS A 3 -3.26 -13.70 -10.08
CA LYS A 3 -2.73 -12.76 -9.09
C LYS A 3 -1.60 -11.91 -9.68
N GLU A 4 -0.74 -12.49 -10.53
CA GLU A 4 0.36 -11.73 -11.13
C GLU A 4 -0.15 -10.63 -12.05
N THR A 5 -1.13 -10.95 -12.91
CA THR A 5 -1.76 -9.95 -13.78
C THR A 5 -2.44 -8.87 -12.96
N TYR A 6 -3.22 -9.26 -11.93
CA TYR A 6 -3.92 -8.31 -11.07
C TYR A 6 -2.95 -7.34 -10.36
N PHE A 7 -1.92 -7.87 -9.69
CA PHE A 7 -0.96 -7.03 -8.97
C PHE A 7 -0.03 -6.25 -9.92
N GLY A 8 0.25 -6.75 -11.12
CA GLY A 8 0.97 -6.01 -12.15
C GLY A 8 0.23 -4.74 -12.58
N GLU A 9 -1.04 -4.89 -12.99
CA GLU A 9 -1.90 -3.78 -13.40
C GLU A 9 -2.14 -2.79 -12.24
N LEU A 10 -2.43 -3.31 -11.05
CA LEU A 10 -2.61 -2.48 -9.87
C LEU A 10 -1.33 -1.69 -9.54
N SER A 11 -0.17 -2.33 -9.62
CA SER A 11 1.11 -1.66 -9.36
C SER A 11 1.37 -0.53 -10.35
N PHE A 12 1.03 -0.74 -11.62
CA PHE A 12 1.12 0.31 -12.63
C PHE A 12 0.19 1.49 -12.31
N ALA A 13 -1.07 1.21 -11.95
CA ALA A 13 -2.04 2.23 -11.60
C ALA A 13 -1.66 3.04 -10.34
N LEU A 14 -1.09 2.38 -9.33
CA LEU A 14 -0.62 3.01 -8.09
C LEU A 14 0.54 3.97 -8.35
N ARG A 15 1.53 3.56 -9.14
CA ARG A 15 2.68 4.42 -9.49
C ARG A 15 2.28 5.68 -10.23
N ARG A 16 1.25 5.62 -11.08
CA ARG A 16 0.67 6.82 -11.74
C ARG A 16 0.07 7.84 -10.76
N ARG A 17 -0.19 7.43 -9.52
CA ARG A 17 -0.71 8.27 -8.43
C ARG A 17 0.35 8.53 -7.35
N GLU A 18 1.63 8.32 -7.67
CA GLU A 18 2.75 8.54 -6.76
C GLU A 18 2.71 7.64 -5.51
N LEU A 19 1.91 6.57 -5.54
CA LEU A 19 1.92 5.50 -4.56
C LEU A 19 2.94 4.45 -4.97
N LEU A 20 3.66 3.91 -3.99
CA LEU A 20 4.80 3.05 -4.22
C LEU A 20 4.47 1.60 -3.82
N PRO A 21 4.01 0.76 -4.76
CA PRO A 21 3.84 -0.66 -4.51
C PRO A 21 5.20 -1.35 -4.34
N ARG A 22 5.31 -2.18 -3.31
CA ARG A 22 6.48 -3.02 -3.00
C ARG A 22 6.29 -4.44 -3.57
N PRO A 23 7.34 -5.28 -3.62
CA PRO A 23 7.17 -6.69 -3.95
C PRO A 23 6.13 -7.36 -3.05
N VAL A 24 5.37 -8.28 -3.62
CA VAL A 24 4.38 -9.08 -2.87
C VAL A 24 5.10 -9.85 -1.77
N GLU A 25 4.59 -9.77 -0.55
CA GLU A 25 5.14 -10.47 0.61
C GLU A 25 4.80 -11.97 0.59
N GLU A 26 5.42 -12.75 1.47
CA GLU A 26 5.17 -14.20 1.60
C GLU A 26 3.72 -14.53 1.96
N ASP A 27 3.03 -13.60 2.63
CA ASP A 27 1.60 -13.69 2.97
C ASP A 27 0.66 -13.46 1.75
N GLY A 28 1.23 -13.18 0.57
CA GLY A 28 0.51 -12.95 -0.67
C GLY A 28 -0.10 -11.56 -0.79
N LEU A 29 0.26 -10.62 0.09
CA LEU A 29 -0.23 -9.24 0.05
C LEU A 29 0.72 -8.32 -0.72
N LEU A 30 0.15 -7.37 -1.44
CA LEU A 30 0.90 -6.29 -2.09
C LEU A 30 1.00 -5.09 -1.12
N PRO A 31 2.19 -4.77 -0.58
CA PRO A 31 2.36 -3.59 0.26
C PRO A 31 2.38 -2.34 -0.60
N VAL A 32 1.78 -1.26 -0.10
CA VAL A 32 1.76 0.05 -0.75
C VAL A 32 2.31 1.07 0.24
N GLU A 33 3.27 1.86 -0.23
CA GLU A 33 3.87 2.96 0.52
C GLU A 33 3.40 4.31 -0.02
N TRP A 34 3.43 5.32 0.85
CA TRP A 34 3.28 6.73 0.51
C TRP A 34 4.29 7.54 1.35
N ASN A 35 5.06 8.41 0.70
CA ASN A 35 6.12 9.20 1.35
C ASN A 35 7.10 8.37 2.21
N GLY A 36 7.47 7.18 1.72
CA GLY A 36 8.39 6.27 2.41
C GLY A 36 7.81 5.60 3.66
N ARG A 37 6.49 5.69 3.88
CA ARG A 37 5.79 5.05 4.99
C ARG A 37 4.77 4.04 4.47
N ALA A 38 4.54 2.97 5.22
CA ALA A 38 3.53 1.98 4.89
C ALA A 38 2.13 2.62 4.93
N LEU A 39 1.38 2.50 3.83
CA LEU A 39 0.04 3.03 3.70
C LEU A 39 -1.01 1.93 3.88
N CYS A 40 -0.90 0.85 3.11
CA CYS A 40 -1.83 -0.28 3.18
C CYS A 40 -1.22 -1.54 2.55
N ARG A 41 -1.93 -2.67 2.71
CA ARG A 41 -1.64 -3.93 2.03
C ARG A 41 -2.85 -4.38 1.23
N VAL A 42 -2.68 -4.69 -0.04
CA VAL A 42 -3.77 -5.11 -0.93
C VAL A 42 -3.77 -6.63 -1.09
N THR A 43 -4.94 -7.23 -0.92
CA THR A 43 -5.17 -8.66 -1.15
C THR A 43 -5.38 -8.95 -2.64
N GLU A 44 -5.21 -10.20 -3.05
CA GLU A 44 -5.51 -10.65 -4.43
C GLU A 44 -7.00 -10.53 -4.82
N ARG A 45 -7.89 -10.25 -3.85
CA ARG A 45 -9.32 -9.99 -4.06
C ARG A 45 -9.66 -8.50 -4.10
N GLY A 46 -8.66 -7.63 -4.01
CA GLY A 46 -8.82 -6.18 -4.05
C GLY A 46 -9.27 -5.51 -2.76
N ALA A 47 -9.36 -6.24 -1.66
CA ALA A 47 -9.48 -5.63 -0.34
C ALA A 47 -8.16 -4.96 0.06
N ALA A 48 -8.22 -3.76 0.62
CA ALA A 48 -7.10 -3.09 1.26
C ALA A 48 -7.17 -3.29 2.78
N ARG A 49 -6.07 -3.72 3.38
CA ARG A 49 -5.87 -3.86 4.82
C ARG A 49 -4.98 -2.73 5.31
N TYR A 50 -5.27 -2.25 6.50
CA TYR A 50 -4.56 -1.19 7.18
C TYR A 50 -4.27 -1.62 8.62
N ASP A 51 -3.07 -1.30 9.12
CA ASP A 51 -2.71 -1.45 10.52
C ASP A 51 -2.54 -0.05 11.14
N PRO A 52 -3.30 0.28 12.21
CA PRO A 52 -3.16 1.56 12.92
C PRO A 52 -1.76 1.89 13.39
N THR A 53 -0.93 0.87 13.67
CA THR A 53 0.44 1.06 14.14
C THR A 53 1.38 1.59 13.05
N TRP A 54 1.00 1.54 11.78
CA TRP A 54 1.80 2.05 10.66
C TRP A 54 1.66 3.57 10.45
N VAL A 55 0.69 4.21 11.11
CA VAL A 55 0.48 5.65 11.02
C VAL A 55 1.12 6.37 12.20
N ASP A 56 2.03 7.27 11.87
CA ASP A 56 2.63 8.23 12.79
C ASP A 56 1.62 9.33 13.12
N THR A 57 0.73 9.01 14.07
CA THR A 57 -0.34 9.92 14.49
C THR A 57 0.17 11.18 15.17
N ASP A 58 1.30 11.11 15.87
CA ASP A 58 1.90 12.27 16.53
C ASP A 58 2.57 13.22 15.53
N GLY A 59 3.32 12.68 14.56
CA GLY A 59 3.86 13.47 13.45
C GLY A 59 2.77 14.10 12.58
N ALA A 60 1.68 13.37 12.33
CA ALA A 60 0.51 13.89 11.62
C ALA A 60 -0.12 15.08 12.37
N LYS A 61 -0.36 14.94 13.69
CA LYS A 61 -0.89 16.04 14.52
C LYS A 61 0.01 17.28 14.50
N ALA A 62 1.33 17.10 14.59
CA ALA A 62 2.28 18.21 14.55
C ALA A 62 2.30 18.96 13.21
N THR A 63 1.97 18.28 12.10
CA THR A 63 1.89 18.91 10.76
C THR A 63 0.57 19.65 10.52
N LEU A 64 -0.49 19.24 11.23
CA LEU A 64 -1.85 19.78 11.09
C LEU A 64 -2.13 20.98 12.02
N ALA A 65 -1.27 21.23 13.01
CA ALA A 65 -1.36 22.34 13.97
C ALA A 65 -0.70 23.61 13.42
#